data_AF-A0A6L8E3W3-F1
#
_entry.id   AF-A0A6L8E3W3-F1
#
_cell.length_a   1.000
_cell.length_b   1.000
_cell.length_c   1.000
_cell.angle_alpha   90.00
_cell.angle_beta   90.00
_cell.angle_gamma   90.00
#
_symmetry.space_group_name_H-M   'P 1'
#
loop_
_entity.id
_entity.type
_entity.pdbx_description
1 polymer ?
#
loop_
_entity_poly.entity_id
_entity_poly.type
_entity_poly.pdbx_seq_one_letter_code
_entity_poly.pdbx_strand_id
1 'polypeptide(L)'
;MTLDEWRALRRQTKVTNRDEEPDVLAPPEAFSARGADARLRDEYLPGHDPSAIRARSSTVDGRINSSCCGWATQPTSAEFYDAIQAEMPTKRQRALIRMWTKEARTDEIVLAWAEEVYTVRELVAAIHRAKADHPVVARELNRLARR
;
A
#
# COMPACT_ATOMS: atom_id res chain seq x y z
N MET A 1 13.93 27.62 -33.56
CA MET A 1 13.24 27.18 -32.33
C MET A 1 13.71 28.05 -31.18
N THR A 2 12.86 28.95 -30.70
CA THR A 2 13.18 29.92 -29.65
C THR A 2 12.90 29.35 -28.25
N LEU A 3 13.42 30.00 -27.21
CA LEU A 3 13.20 29.60 -25.83
C LEU A 3 11.71 29.62 -25.46
N ASP A 4 10.93 30.52 -26.08
CA ASP A 4 9.50 30.65 -25.86
C ASP A 4 8.70 29.59 -26.62
N GLU A 5 9.14 29.19 -27.81
CA GLU A 5 8.59 28.02 -28.53
C GLU A 5 8.84 26.73 -27.73
N TRP A 6 10.01 26.58 -27.12
CA TRP A 6 10.32 25.40 -26.29
C TRP A 6 9.48 25.39 -24.99
N ARG A 7 9.25 26.55 -24.36
CA ARG A 7 8.37 26.68 -23.18
C ARG A 7 6.90 26.45 -23.52
N ALA A 8 6.43 26.91 -24.67
CA ALA A 8 5.08 26.66 -25.17
C ALA A 8 4.88 25.17 -25.49
N LEU A 9 5.87 24.54 -26.14
CA LEU A 9 5.86 23.10 -26.38
C LEU A 9 5.80 22.34 -25.05
N ARG A 10 6.63 22.69 -24.06
CA ARG A 10 6.64 22.05 -22.73
C ARG A 10 5.34 22.24 -21.94
N ARG A 11 4.64 23.36 -22.14
CA ARG A 11 3.30 23.60 -21.56
C ARG A 11 2.24 22.75 -22.25
N GLN A 12 2.35 22.53 -23.56
CA GLN A 12 1.48 21.61 -24.30
C GLN A 12 1.80 20.13 -24.02
N THR A 13 3.07 19.74 -23.84
CA THR A 13 3.46 18.35 -23.50
C THR A 13 3.23 17.98 -22.05
N LYS A 14 2.91 18.93 -21.17
CA LYS A 14 2.52 18.64 -19.78
C LYS A 14 1.03 18.27 -19.64
N VAL A 15 0.26 18.31 -20.73
CA VAL A 15 -1.21 18.19 -20.72
C VAL A 15 -1.70 17.05 -21.64
N THR A 16 -0.82 16.18 -22.12
CA THR A 16 -1.25 14.98 -22.87
C THR A 16 -0.94 13.70 -22.10
N ASN A 17 -2.01 13.09 -21.60
CA ASN A 17 -2.15 11.68 -21.22
C ASN A 17 -1.59 11.25 -19.84
N ARG A 18 -2.04 11.91 -18.78
CA ARG A 18 -2.25 11.25 -17.49
C ARG A 18 -3.72 11.45 -17.12
N ASP A 19 -4.59 10.73 -17.82
CA ASP A 19 -6.01 10.67 -17.51
C ASP A 19 -6.18 10.27 -16.04
N GLU A 20 -6.55 11.27 -15.22
CA GLU A 20 -7.61 11.26 -14.22
C GLU A 20 -7.92 9.92 -13.52
N GLU A 21 -6.90 9.19 -13.06
CA GLU A 21 -7.16 8.13 -12.11
C GLU A 21 -7.61 8.78 -10.79
N PRO A 22 -8.81 8.44 -10.28
CA PRO A 22 -9.34 9.11 -9.09
C PRO A 22 -8.36 8.92 -7.93
N ASP A 23 -8.00 10.04 -7.30
CA ASP A 23 -7.27 10.05 -6.02
C ASP A 23 -8.13 9.49 -4.87
N VAL A 24 -9.37 9.12 -5.17
CA VAL A 24 -10.30 8.43 -4.28
C VAL A 24 -10.06 6.93 -4.38
N LEU A 25 -9.76 6.30 -3.25
CA LEU A 25 -9.62 4.85 -3.16
C LEU A 25 -10.97 4.17 -3.40
N ALA A 26 -11.00 3.19 -4.31
CA ALA A 26 -12.19 2.40 -4.58
C ALA A 26 -12.70 1.67 -3.33
N PRO A 27 -13.98 1.27 -3.28
CA PRO A 27 -14.51 0.51 -2.16
C PRO A 27 -13.84 -0.88 -2.07
N PRO A 28 -13.73 -1.50 -0.87
CA PRO A 28 -13.02 -2.76 -0.67
C PRO A 28 -13.51 -3.91 -1.57
N GLU A 29 -14.79 -3.94 -1.91
CA GLU A 29 -15.43 -4.98 -2.70
C GLU A 29 -14.90 -5.06 -4.14
N ALA A 30 -14.30 -3.97 -4.64
CA ALA A 30 -13.65 -3.92 -5.94
C ALA A 30 -12.33 -4.73 -5.98
N PHE A 31 -11.82 -5.16 -4.82
CA PHE A 31 -10.52 -5.80 -4.70
C PHE A 31 -10.65 -7.29 -4.39
N SER A 32 -9.65 -8.06 -4.81
CA SER A 32 -9.57 -9.50 -4.54
C SER A 32 -9.42 -9.79 -3.04
N ALA A 33 -10.22 -10.74 -2.55
CA ALA A 33 -10.03 -11.37 -1.24
C ALA A 33 -9.05 -12.56 -1.29
N ARG A 34 -8.42 -12.83 -2.43
CA ARG A 34 -7.40 -13.87 -2.52
C ARG A 34 -6.05 -13.29 -2.08
N GLY A 35 -5.25 -14.12 -1.43
CA GLY A 35 -3.83 -13.85 -1.24
C GLY A 35 -3.10 -13.74 -2.58
N ALA A 36 -1.81 -13.42 -2.52
CA ALA A 36 -0.97 -13.38 -3.71
C ALA A 36 -0.99 -14.74 -4.44
N ASP A 37 -1.10 -14.71 -5.77
CA ASP A 37 -0.98 -15.93 -6.56
C ASP A 37 0.46 -16.49 -6.49
N ALA A 38 0.64 -17.73 -6.94
CA ALA A 38 1.94 -18.39 -6.89
C ALA A 38 2.99 -17.64 -7.72
N ARG A 39 2.60 -17.08 -8.87
CA ARG A 39 3.50 -16.33 -9.75
C ARG A 39 4.07 -15.10 -9.05
N LEU A 40 3.23 -14.33 -8.37
CA LEU A 40 3.64 -13.13 -7.64
C LEU A 40 4.54 -13.50 -6.45
N ARG A 41 4.22 -14.59 -5.74
CA ARG A 41 5.07 -15.11 -4.67
C ARG A 41 6.44 -15.54 -5.19
N ASP A 42 6.51 -16.27 -6.29
CA ASP A 42 7.78 -16.71 -6.87
C ASP A 42 8.62 -15.51 -7.38
N GLU A 43 7.96 -14.48 -7.93
CA GLU A 43 8.61 -13.26 -8.42
C GLU A 43 9.23 -12.43 -7.28
N TYR A 44 8.52 -12.28 -6.17
CA TYR A 44 8.90 -11.37 -5.08
C TYR A 44 9.58 -12.06 -3.89
N LEU A 45 9.33 -13.36 -3.68
CA LEU A 45 9.86 -14.17 -2.59
C LEU A 45 10.45 -15.49 -3.13
N PRO A 46 11.42 -15.44 -4.05
CA PRO A 46 11.97 -16.64 -4.66
C PRO A 46 12.57 -17.56 -3.59
N GLY A 47 12.21 -18.84 -3.65
CA GLY A 47 12.74 -19.88 -2.75
C GLY A 47 12.21 -19.84 -1.32
N HIS A 48 11.19 -19.01 -1.01
CA HIS A 48 10.54 -19.02 0.30
C HIS A 48 9.43 -20.07 0.34
N ASP A 49 9.38 -20.84 1.43
CA ASP A 49 8.27 -21.76 1.70
C ASP A 49 7.00 -20.98 2.04
N PRO A 50 5.91 -21.09 1.24
CA PRO A 50 4.64 -20.41 1.52
C PRO A 50 4.07 -20.68 2.91
N SER A 51 4.37 -21.84 3.51
CA SER A 51 3.89 -22.21 4.84
C SER A 51 4.61 -21.47 5.98
N ALA A 52 5.79 -20.91 5.73
CA ALA A 52 6.58 -20.16 6.72
C ALA A 52 6.23 -18.66 6.78
N ILE A 53 5.47 -18.17 5.80
CA ILE A 53 5.35 -16.73 5.51
C ILE A 53 4.41 -15.98 6.48
N ARG A 54 3.55 -16.66 7.23
CA ARG A 54 2.45 -16.00 7.97
C ARG A 54 2.78 -15.39 9.34
N ALA A 55 3.98 -15.54 9.89
CA ALA A 55 4.24 -15.12 11.28
C ALA A 55 4.91 -13.74 11.43
N ARG A 56 5.80 -13.34 10.50
CA ARG A 56 6.58 -12.09 10.58
C ARG A 56 6.99 -11.63 9.18
N SER A 57 6.44 -10.50 8.75
CA SER A 57 6.81 -9.85 7.49
C SER A 57 8.03 -8.98 7.71
N SER A 58 9.12 -9.34 7.04
CA SER A 58 10.35 -8.55 7.05
C SER A 58 10.12 -7.15 6.45
N THR A 59 9.22 -7.07 5.46
CA THR A 59 8.81 -5.82 4.82
C THR A 59 8.13 -4.87 5.81
N VAL A 60 7.16 -5.38 6.58
CA VAL A 60 6.43 -4.59 7.58
C VAL A 60 7.38 -4.19 8.72
N ASP A 61 8.19 -5.12 9.23
CA ASP A 61 9.18 -4.83 10.27
C ASP A 61 10.14 -3.71 9.82
N GLY A 62 10.70 -3.81 8.61
CA GLY A 62 11.62 -2.82 8.06
C GLY A 62 10.97 -1.44 7.95
N ARG A 63 9.75 -1.37 7.42
CA ARG A 63 9.01 -0.11 7.28
C ARG A 63 8.63 0.50 8.63
N ILE A 64 8.15 -0.31 9.57
CA ILE A 64 7.85 0.16 10.93
C ILE A 64 9.10 0.71 11.62
N ASN A 65 10.22 -0.01 11.55
CA ASN A 65 11.47 0.42 12.18
C ASN A 65 11.98 1.75 11.61
N SER A 66 11.75 2.00 10.32
CA SER A 66 12.10 3.26 9.68
C SER A 66 11.09 4.38 10.01
N SER A 67 9.82 4.19 9.67
CA SER A 67 8.80 5.23 9.67
C SER A 67 8.19 5.53 11.04
N CYS A 68 8.37 4.63 12.01
CA CYS A 68 7.98 4.86 13.41
C CYS A 68 9.17 5.18 14.32
N CYS A 69 10.35 5.46 13.78
CA CYS A 69 11.49 5.95 14.54
C CYS A 69 11.10 7.27 15.23
N GLY A 70 11.18 7.32 16.57
CA GLY A 70 10.76 8.46 17.37
C GLY A 70 9.33 8.38 17.94
N TRP A 71 8.59 7.32 17.68
CA TRP A 71 7.35 7.05 18.43
C TRP A 71 7.69 6.69 19.88
N ALA A 72 6.89 7.16 20.83
CA ALA A 72 7.11 6.87 22.26
C ALA A 72 7.13 5.37 22.59
N THR A 73 6.37 4.58 21.84
CA THR A 73 6.40 3.11 21.90
C THR A 73 6.39 2.58 20.49
N GLN A 74 7.49 1.92 20.11
CA GLN A 74 7.67 1.35 18.79
C GLN A 74 6.60 0.27 18.53
N PRO A 75 5.93 0.30 17.38
CA PRO A 75 4.99 -0.74 17.04
C PRO A 75 5.71 -2.00 16.56
N THR A 76 5.01 -3.13 16.64
CA THR A 76 5.44 -4.41 16.10
C THR A 76 4.66 -4.76 14.83
N SER A 77 5.18 -5.68 14.01
CA SER A 77 4.39 -6.24 12.90
C SER A 77 3.08 -6.87 13.36
N ALA A 78 3.05 -7.52 14.52
CA ALA A 78 1.82 -8.08 15.09
C ALA A 78 0.76 -6.99 15.33
N GLU A 79 1.14 -5.84 15.91
CA GLU A 79 0.23 -4.70 16.07
C GLU A 79 -0.28 -4.15 14.73
N PHE A 80 0.55 -4.19 13.68
CA PHE A 80 0.12 -3.83 12.34
C PHE A 80 -0.90 -4.82 11.78
N TYR A 81 -0.70 -6.13 11.98
CA TYR A 81 -1.65 -7.15 11.54
C TYR A 81 -3.00 -6.99 12.25
N ASP A 82 -2.95 -6.79 13.57
CA ASP A 82 -4.14 -6.47 14.37
C ASP A 82 -4.82 -5.19 13.87
N ALA A 83 -4.06 -4.18 13.45
CA ALA A 83 -4.62 -2.96 12.88
C ALA A 83 -5.35 -3.22 11.55
N ILE A 84 -4.80 -4.05 10.67
CA ILE A 84 -5.45 -4.43 9.41
C ILE A 84 -6.78 -5.15 9.68
N GLN A 85 -6.78 -6.09 10.61
CA GLN A 85 -7.94 -6.93 10.91
C GLN A 85 -9.01 -6.25 11.80
N ALA A 86 -8.68 -5.14 12.47
CA ALA A 86 -9.59 -4.46 13.38
C ALA A 86 -10.83 -3.88 12.67
N GLU A 87 -12.02 -4.33 13.06
CA GLU A 87 -13.32 -3.77 12.64
C GLU A 87 -13.53 -2.34 13.19
N MET A 88 -13.04 -2.07 14.40
CA MET A 88 -13.10 -0.77 15.06
C MET A 88 -11.70 -0.35 15.51
N PRO A 89 -10.87 0.24 14.62
CA PRO A 89 -9.48 0.49 14.93
C PRO A 89 -9.30 1.59 16.00
N THR A 90 -8.45 1.30 16.98
CA THR A 90 -8.01 2.27 17.99
C THR A 90 -7.28 3.46 17.35
N LYS A 91 -7.04 4.53 18.10
CA LYS A 91 -6.25 5.67 17.61
C LYS A 91 -4.86 5.24 17.14
N ARG A 92 -4.22 4.30 17.85
CA ARG A 92 -2.91 3.77 17.51
C ARG A 92 -2.94 2.94 16.22
N GLN A 93 -3.89 2.02 16.09
CA GLN A 93 -4.06 1.22 14.87
C GLN A 93 -4.34 2.09 13.64
N ARG A 94 -5.17 3.13 13.77
CA ARG A 94 -5.37 4.11 12.69
C ARG A 94 -4.09 4.84 12.32
N ALA A 95 -3.26 5.19 13.28
CA ALA A 95 -1.96 5.81 13.01
C ALA A 95 -1.01 4.85 12.27
N LEU A 96 -1.03 3.55 12.58
CA LEU A 96 -0.26 2.53 11.87
C LEU A 96 -0.71 2.37 10.42
N ILE A 97 -2.02 2.28 10.18
CA ILE A 97 -2.59 2.18 8.84
C ILE A 97 -2.22 3.43 8.02
N ARG A 98 -2.37 4.62 8.61
CA ARG A 98 -2.00 5.89 7.97
C ARG A 98 -0.51 5.94 7.64
N MET A 99 0.35 5.56 8.57
CA MET A 99 1.80 5.46 8.35
C MET A 99 2.08 4.55 7.16
N TRP A 100 1.54 3.33 7.16
CA TRP A 100 1.75 2.38 6.07
C TRP A 100 1.33 2.97 4.71
N THR A 101 0.11 3.51 4.61
CA THR A 101 -0.38 4.07 3.34
C THR A 101 0.34 5.33 2.84
N LYS A 102 1.08 6.00 3.72
CA LYS A 102 1.80 7.22 3.39
C LYS A 102 3.26 6.94 3.05
N GLU A 103 3.87 6.03 3.80
CA GLU A 103 5.32 5.83 3.79
C GLU A 103 5.74 4.54 3.07
N ALA A 104 4.86 3.53 2.96
CA ALA A 104 5.18 2.31 2.23
C ALA A 104 5.23 2.58 0.72
N ARG A 105 6.25 2.03 0.09
CA ARG A 105 6.42 2.08 -1.36
C ARG A 105 5.55 1.02 -2.04
N THR A 106 5.27 1.20 -3.33
CA THR A 106 4.43 0.24 -4.08
C THR A 106 4.99 -1.18 -4.07
N ASP A 107 6.32 -1.33 -4.20
CA ASP A 107 7.00 -2.61 -4.11
C ASP A 107 6.84 -3.24 -2.72
N GLU A 108 6.86 -2.45 -1.64
CA GLU A 108 6.63 -2.93 -0.28
C GLU A 108 5.19 -3.37 -0.02
N ILE A 109 4.21 -2.72 -0.65
CA ILE A 109 2.81 -3.15 -0.59
C ILE A 109 2.63 -4.49 -1.29
N VAL A 110 3.23 -4.65 -2.47
CA VAL A 110 3.19 -5.91 -3.23
C VAL A 110 3.94 -7.01 -2.49
N LEU A 111 5.10 -6.71 -1.91
CA LEU A 111 5.87 -7.65 -1.07
C LEU A 111 5.08 -8.09 0.15
N ALA A 112 4.47 -7.18 0.90
CA ALA A 112 3.65 -7.54 2.06
C ALA A 112 2.40 -8.37 1.67
N TRP A 113 1.84 -8.14 0.48
CA TRP A 113 0.79 -9.00 -0.07
C TRP A 113 1.31 -10.40 -0.44
N ALA A 114 2.50 -10.48 -1.04
CA ALA A 114 3.19 -11.74 -1.31
C ALA A 114 3.57 -12.49 -0.03
N GLU A 115 3.93 -11.75 1.02
CA GLU A 115 4.17 -12.25 2.39
C GLU A 115 2.85 -12.59 3.14
N GLU A 116 1.70 -12.60 2.45
CA GLU A 116 0.39 -12.94 2.99
C GLU A 116 0.00 -12.17 4.27
N VAL A 117 0.56 -10.98 4.47
CA VAL A 117 0.24 -10.11 5.62
C VAL A 117 -1.22 -9.70 5.58
N TYR A 118 -1.70 -9.43 4.37
CA TYR A 118 -3.07 -9.08 4.06
C TYR A 118 -3.38 -9.48 2.62
N THR A 119 -4.66 -9.55 2.32
CA THR A 119 -5.19 -9.41 0.97
C THR A 119 -5.34 -7.93 0.64
N VAL A 120 -5.36 -7.59 -0.65
CA VAL A 120 -5.55 -6.18 -1.07
C VAL A 120 -6.91 -5.66 -0.58
N ARG A 121 -7.94 -6.51 -0.55
CA ARG A 121 -9.25 -6.17 0.03
C ARG A 121 -9.16 -5.80 1.51
N GLU A 122 -8.45 -6.58 2.32
CA GLU A 122 -8.29 -6.30 3.75
C GLU A 122 -7.54 -4.98 3.99
N LEU A 123 -6.46 -4.74 3.24
CA LEU A 123 -5.74 -3.48 3.30
C LEU A 123 -6.68 -2.31 2.98
N VAL A 124 -7.39 -2.35 1.86
CA VAL A 124 -8.33 -1.28 1.46
C VAL A 124 -9.41 -1.07 2.52
N ALA A 125 -9.99 -2.15 3.06
CA ALA A 125 -10.98 -2.06 4.12
C ALA A 125 -10.41 -1.38 5.38
N ALA A 126 -9.17 -1.71 5.76
CA ALA A 126 -8.49 -1.07 6.89
C ALA A 126 -8.27 0.44 6.65
N ILE A 127 -7.92 0.84 5.42
CA ILE A 127 -7.73 2.25 5.03
C ILE A 127 -9.04 3.03 5.19
N HIS A 128 -10.16 2.48 4.69
CA HIS A 128 -11.49 3.06 4.84
C HIS A 128 -11.88 3.20 6.32
N ARG A 129 -11.72 2.14 7.13
CA ARG A 129 -11.98 2.18 8.58
C ARG A 129 -11.10 3.19 9.32
N ALA A 130 -9.87 3.37 8.86
CA ALA A 130 -8.93 4.32 9.42
C ALA A 130 -9.20 5.78 9.04
N LYS A 131 -10.14 6.03 8.11
CA LYS A 131 -10.41 7.36 7.53
C LYS A 131 -9.10 8.02 7.10
N ALA A 132 -8.36 7.30 6.27
CA ALA A 132 -7.16 7.81 5.61
C ALA A 132 -7.59 8.34 4.25
N ASP A 133 -8.13 9.57 4.24
CA ASP A 133 -8.98 10.07 3.15
C ASP A 133 -8.22 10.29 1.81
N HIS A 134 -6.89 10.32 1.84
CA HIS A 134 -6.04 10.48 0.65
C HIS A 134 -4.73 9.68 0.80
N PRO A 135 -4.78 8.34 0.72
CA PRO A 135 -3.56 7.56 0.80
C PRO A 135 -2.73 7.83 -0.48
N VAL A 136 -1.43 8.10 -0.33
CA VAL A 136 -0.51 8.32 -1.48
C VAL A 136 -0.57 7.14 -2.45
N VAL A 137 -0.87 5.96 -1.92
CA VAL A 137 -0.94 4.69 -2.62
C VAL A 137 -2.30 4.41 -3.27
N ALA A 138 -3.29 5.31 -3.17
CA ALA A 138 -4.65 5.10 -3.67
C ALA A 138 -4.67 4.68 -5.15
N ARG A 139 -3.89 5.40 -5.97
CA ARG A 139 -3.79 5.17 -7.40
C ARG A 139 -3.23 3.80 -7.73
N GLU A 140 -2.17 3.40 -7.04
CA GLU A 140 -1.52 2.10 -7.26
C GLU A 140 -2.40 0.95 -6.79
N LEU A 141 -3.10 1.10 -5.66
CA LEU A 141 -4.11 0.14 -5.22
C LEU A 141 -5.22 0.02 -6.27
N ASN A 142 -5.80 1.14 -6.72
CA ASN A 142 -6.86 1.14 -7.74
C ASN A 142 -6.43 0.45 -9.06
N ARG A 143 -5.15 0.44 -9.41
CA ARG A 143 -4.64 -0.34 -10.56
C ARG A 143 -4.61 -1.84 -10.29
N LEU A 144 -4.32 -2.27 -9.07
CA LEU A 144 -4.38 -3.68 -8.69
C LEU A 144 -5.81 -4.25 -8.79
N ALA A 145 -6.84 -3.45 -8.52
CA ALA A 145 -8.24 -3.88 -8.67
C ALA A 145 -8.63 -4.24 -10.12
N ARG A 146 -7.87 -3.76 -11.12
CA ARG A 146 -8.16 -3.95 -12.55
C ARG A 146 -7.42 -5.13 -13.18
N ARG A 147 -6.53 -5.78 -12.43
CA ARG A 147 -5.76 -6.95 -12.86
C ARG A 147 -6.45 -8.23 -12.43
#